data_AF-A0A7U9KZD8-F1
#
_entry.id   AF-A0A7U9KZD8-F1
#
_cell.length_a   1.000
_cell.length_b   1.000
_cell.length_c   1.000
_cell.angle_alpha   90.00
_cell.angle_beta   90.00
_cell.angle_gamma   90.00
#
_symmetry.space_group_name_H-M   'P 1'
#
loop_
_entity.id
_entity.type
_entity.pdbx_description
1 polymer ?
#
loop_
_entity_poly.entity_id
_entity_poly.type
_entity_poly.pdbx_seq_one_letter_code
_entity_poly.pdbx_strand_id
1 'polypeptide(L)'
;MSKHFDVTAVTFYFDSACPWTWRTARWLVAATGRRGIPLSYRAFDLTDGAPLDELPDEYRPAAAGSRCLLRLAEAAHADGRDTLTGTVYAAYGAAVFDGGADPSPELAERCLAEAGAATYADVLHDTALDRPVALAREQAQEFSGEDAGSPVTVVTTPRGERGFFGPVVAPTPTGAEADRLWDALVGAASVPQFFELRARRTAKP
;
A
#
# COMPACT_ATOMS: atom_id res chain seq x y z
N MET A 1 0.65 -6.35 -29.59
CA MET A 1 0.19 -7.65 -29.07
C MET A 1 0.28 -7.58 -27.57
N SER A 2 -0.84 -7.36 -26.87
CA SER A 2 -0.85 -7.42 -25.41
C SER A 2 -0.54 -8.85 -25.02
N LYS A 3 0.64 -9.11 -24.46
CA LYS A 3 0.94 -10.39 -23.84
C LYS A 3 0.02 -10.47 -22.64
N HIS A 4 -1.06 -11.24 -22.76
CA HIS A 4 -1.94 -11.49 -21.63
C HIS A 4 -1.13 -12.26 -20.60
N PHE A 5 -0.71 -11.55 -19.58
CA PHE A 5 -0.27 -12.16 -18.36
C PHE A 5 -1.54 -12.41 -17.55
N ASP A 6 -1.79 -13.67 -17.20
CA ASP A 6 -2.98 -14.09 -16.47
C ASP A 6 -2.89 -13.66 -15.00
N VAL A 7 -2.83 -12.35 -14.75
CA VAL A 7 -2.84 -11.78 -13.39
C VAL A 7 -4.27 -11.87 -12.87
N THR A 8 -4.44 -12.61 -11.79
CA THR A 8 -5.74 -12.86 -11.17
C THR A 8 -6.00 -11.97 -9.96
N ALA A 9 -4.96 -11.45 -9.32
CA ALA A 9 -5.05 -10.53 -8.19
C ALA A 9 -3.76 -9.72 -8.02
N VAL A 10 -3.87 -8.62 -7.27
CA VAL A 10 -2.73 -7.85 -6.78
C VAL A 10 -2.85 -7.66 -5.28
N THR A 11 -1.79 -7.93 -4.54
CA THR A 11 -1.66 -7.56 -3.13
C THR A 11 -0.70 -6.39 -3.01
N PHE A 12 -1.16 -5.30 -2.39
CA PHE A 12 -0.39 -4.09 -2.19
C PHE A 12 -0.10 -3.91 -0.70
N TYR A 13 1.17 -4.10 -0.34
CA TYR A 13 1.65 -3.84 1.01
C TYR A 13 2.06 -2.37 1.11
N PHE A 14 1.45 -1.67 2.06
CA PHE A 14 1.49 -0.21 2.09
C PHE A 14 1.68 0.33 3.51
N ASP A 15 2.40 1.44 3.59
CA ASP A 15 2.39 2.36 4.73
C ASP A 15 1.71 3.67 4.32
N SER A 16 0.66 4.06 5.03
CA SER A 16 -0.06 5.30 4.73
C SER A 16 0.71 6.58 5.09
N ALA A 17 1.79 6.49 5.88
CA ALA A 17 2.69 7.60 6.16
C ALA A 17 3.62 7.92 4.98
N CYS A 18 3.77 7.01 4.01
CA CYS A 18 4.74 7.12 2.93
C CYS A 18 4.16 7.83 1.68
N PRO A 19 4.68 9.00 1.28
CA PRO A 19 4.17 9.72 0.10
C PRO A 19 4.47 8.99 -1.22
N TRP A 20 5.54 8.19 -1.28
CA TRP A 20 5.82 7.34 -2.45
C TRP A 20 4.79 6.23 -2.60
N THR A 21 4.39 5.63 -1.48
CA THR A 21 3.35 4.61 -1.42
C THR A 21 2.02 5.16 -1.91
N TRP A 22 1.69 6.41 -1.56
CA TRP A 22 0.50 7.09 -2.07
C TRP A 22 0.48 7.17 -3.59
N ARG A 23 1.58 7.59 -4.22
CA ARG A 23 1.68 7.70 -5.68
C ARG A 23 1.50 6.35 -6.38
N THR A 24 2.11 5.29 -5.84
CA THR A 24 1.95 3.92 -6.33
C THR A 24 0.53 3.40 -6.13
N ALA A 25 -0.10 3.68 -4.99
CA ALA A 25 -1.48 3.28 -4.71
C ALA A 25 -2.46 3.88 -5.73
N ARG A 26 -2.31 5.17 -6.06
CA ARG A 26 -3.14 5.83 -7.08
C ARG A 26 -2.97 5.21 -8.46
N TRP A 27 -1.73 4.89 -8.83
CA TRP A 27 -1.45 4.17 -10.07
C TRP A 27 -2.08 2.77 -10.08
N LEU A 28 -1.92 1.99 -9.01
CA LEU A 28 -2.47 0.64 -8.90
C LEU A 28 -4.00 0.62 -9.03
N VAL A 29 -4.71 1.50 -8.32
CA VAL A 29 -6.18 1.60 -8.42
C VAL A 29 -6.61 1.82 -9.88
N ALA A 30 -5.92 2.71 -10.61
CA ALA A 30 -6.23 2.97 -12.00
C ALA A 30 -5.87 1.78 -12.91
N ALA A 31 -4.72 1.13 -12.67
CA ALA A 31 -4.22 0.03 -13.49
C ALA A 31 -5.04 -1.25 -13.33
N THR A 32 -5.37 -1.64 -12.10
CA THR A 32 -6.16 -2.84 -11.78
C THR A 32 -7.63 -2.63 -12.12
N GLY A 33 -8.19 -1.44 -11.84
CA GLY A 33 -9.59 -1.11 -12.12
C GLY A 33 -9.95 -1.22 -13.60
N ARG A 34 -9.08 -0.73 -14.51
CA ARG A 34 -9.28 -0.88 -15.97
C ARG A 34 -9.24 -2.33 -16.45
N ARG A 35 -8.69 -3.24 -15.65
CA ARG A 35 -8.47 -4.65 -15.98
C ARG A 35 -9.42 -5.59 -15.23
N GLY A 36 -10.26 -5.07 -14.33
CA GLY A 36 -11.11 -5.88 -13.47
C GLY A 36 -10.32 -6.81 -12.54
N ILE A 37 -9.09 -6.44 -12.18
CA ILE A 37 -8.24 -7.23 -11.31
C ILE A 37 -8.49 -6.81 -9.85
N PRO A 38 -8.81 -7.74 -8.94
CA PRO A 38 -8.96 -7.42 -7.53
C PRO A 38 -7.65 -6.91 -6.93
N LEU A 39 -7.75 -5.90 -6.08
CA LEU A 39 -6.65 -5.27 -5.37
C LEU A 39 -6.88 -5.39 -3.86
N SER A 40 -6.01 -6.14 -3.20
CA SER A 40 -5.99 -6.29 -1.74
C SER A 40 -4.95 -5.38 -1.11
N TYR A 41 -5.21 -4.96 0.12
CA TYR A 41 -4.35 -4.03 0.87
C TYR A 41 -3.85 -4.72 2.13
N ARG A 42 -2.54 -4.74 2.32
CA ARG A 42 -1.88 -5.34 3.50
C ARG A 42 -0.91 -4.35 4.12
N ALA A 43 -0.65 -4.51 5.41
CA ALA A 43 0.19 -3.59 6.16
C ALA A 43 1.67 -3.74 5.81
N PHE A 44 2.37 -2.62 5.71
CA PHE A 44 3.83 -2.54 5.74
C PHE A 44 4.23 -1.44 6.72
N ASP A 45 4.35 -1.74 8.01
CA ASP A 45 4.69 -0.72 9.02
C ASP A 45 6.15 -0.28 8.90
N LEU A 46 6.42 0.93 8.40
CA LEU A 46 7.78 1.48 8.29
C LEU A 46 8.47 1.68 9.64
N THR A 47 7.69 1.80 10.73
CA THR A 47 8.23 1.96 12.08
C THR A 47 8.65 0.65 12.71
N ASP A 48 8.30 -0.48 12.09
CA ASP A 48 8.63 -1.83 12.59
C ASP A 48 8.19 -2.04 14.06
N GLY A 49 7.04 -1.47 14.43
CA GLY A 49 6.53 -1.51 15.80
C GLY A 49 7.24 -0.60 16.81
N ALA A 50 8.23 0.21 16.41
CA ALA A 50 8.97 1.08 17.32
C ALA A 50 8.05 2.05 18.09
N PRO A 51 8.16 2.22 19.42
CA PRO A 51 7.29 3.11 20.18
C PRO A 51 7.21 4.53 19.59
N LEU A 52 6.00 5.13 19.55
CA LEU A 52 5.81 6.44 18.90
C LEU A 52 6.65 7.55 19.54
N ASP A 53 6.86 7.49 20.86
CA ASP A 53 7.68 8.42 21.62
C ASP A 53 9.18 8.29 21.34
N GLU A 54 9.63 7.15 20.84
CA GLU A 54 11.01 6.94 20.37
C GLU A 54 11.26 7.45 18.94
N LEU A 55 10.20 7.76 18.18
CA LEU A 55 10.33 8.34 16.85
C LEU A 55 10.67 9.84 16.93
N PRO A 56 11.39 10.40 15.94
CA PRO A 56 11.57 11.84 15.80
C PRO A 56 10.22 12.57 15.72
N ASP A 57 10.13 13.74 16.36
CA ASP A 57 8.90 14.55 16.47
C ASP A 57 8.17 14.75 15.13
N GLU A 58 8.93 14.97 14.06
CA GLU A 58 8.39 15.22 12.71
C GLU A 58 7.66 14.00 12.11
N TYR A 59 7.99 12.77 12.54
CA TYR A 59 7.37 11.55 12.02
C TYR A 59 6.24 11.02 12.90
N ARG A 60 6.16 11.43 14.17
CA ARG A 60 5.15 10.88 15.10
C ARG A 60 3.71 11.03 14.62
N PRO A 61 3.25 12.19 14.09
CA PRO A 61 1.87 12.33 13.65
C PRO A 61 1.53 11.38 12.49
N ALA A 62 2.44 11.29 11.51
CA ALA A 62 2.30 10.40 10.36
C ALA A 62 2.28 8.92 10.77
N ALA A 63 3.18 8.51 11.68
CA ALA A 63 3.23 7.16 12.21
C ALA A 63 1.96 6.81 13.02
N ALA A 64 1.47 7.74 13.85
CA ALA A 64 0.28 7.54 14.66
C ALA A 64 -0.97 7.31 13.79
N GLY A 65 -1.21 8.20 12.81
CA GLY A 65 -2.30 8.01 11.86
C GLY A 65 -2.13 6.75 11.02
N SER A 66 -0.89 6.42 10.61
CA SER A 66 -0.66 5.24 9.81
C SER A 66 -0.95 3.94 10.54
N ARG A 67 -0.57 3.81 11.81
CA ARG A 67 -0.89 2.63 12.63
C ARG A 67 -2.38 2.31 12.66
N CYS A 68 -3.23 3.34 12.76
CA CYS A 68 -4.68 3.16 12.67
C CYS A 68 -5.09 2.53 11.34
N LEU A 69 -4.57 3.03 10.21
CA LEU A 69 -4.88 2.50 8.89
C LEU A 69 -4.29 1.10 8.65
N LEU A 70 -3.13 0.79 9.22
CA LEU A 70 -2.49 -0.53 9.11
C LEU A 70 -3.29 -1.59 9.88
N ARG A 71 -3.79 -1.26 11.07
CA ARG A 71 -4.71 -2.13 11.82
C ARG A 71 -6.02 -2.35 11.06
N LEU A 72 -6.60 -1.29 10.51
CA LEU A 72 -7.76 -1.38 9.63
C LEU A 72 -7.50 -2.32 8.44
N ALA A 73 -6.32 -2.21 7.81
CA ALA A 73 -5.97 -3.04 6.67
C ALA A 73 -6.01 -4.53 7.01
N GLU A 74 -5.38 -4.93 8.11
CA GLU A 74 -5.33 -6.34 8.50
C GLU A 74 -6.69 -6.87 9.00
N ALA A 75 -7.45 -6.07 9.74
CA ALA A 75 -8.80 -6.47 10.16
C ALA A 75 -9.75 -6.60 8.96
N ALA A 76 -9.76 -5.62 8.06
CA ALA A 76 -10.59 -5.66 6.86
C ALA A 76 -10.16 -6.81 5.93
N HIS A 77 -8.86 -7.10 5.83
CA HIS A 77 -8.37 -8.24 5.05
C HIS A 77 -8.86 -9.57 5.62
N ALA A 78 -8.80 -9.76 6.94
CA ALA A 78 -9.32 -10.96 7.61
C ALA A 78 -10.83 -11.19 7.36
N ASP A 79 -11.59 -10.10 7.22
CA ASP A 79 -13.03 -10.14 6.92
C ASP A 79 -13.35 -10.22 5.40
N GLY A 80 -12.34 -10.28 4.52
CA GLY A 80 -12.53 -10.25 3.06
C GLY A 80 -13.06 -8.90 2.53
N ARG A 81 -12.77 -7.81 3.24
CA ARG A 81 -13.27 -6.44 3.04
C ARG A 81 -12.18 -5.49 2.52
N ASP A 82 -11.21 -5.97 1.74
CA ASP A 82 -10.07 -5.18 1.24
C ASP A 82 -10.45 -3.83 0.60
N THR A 83 -11.62 -3.78 -0.08
CA THR A 83 -12.12 -2.54 -0.70
C THR A 83 -12.36 -1.42 0.31
N LEU A 84 -12.69 -1.76 1.56
CA LEU A 84 -12.84 -0.78 2.65
C LEU A 84 -11.53 -0.04 2.90
N THR A 85 -10.43 -0.78 3.07
CA THR A 85 -9.08 -0.21 3.26
C THR A 85 -8.72 0.72 2.12
N GLY A 86 -8.97 0.29 0.88
CA GLY A 86 -8.72 1.12 -0.30
C GLY A 86 -9.49 2.45 -0.30
N THR A 87 -10.77 2.45 0.11
CA THR A 87 -11.60 3.66 0.22
C THR A 87 -11.11 4.58 1.33
N VAL A 88 -10.85 4.06 2.52
CA VAL A 88 -10.40 4.87 3.66
C VAL A 88 -9.01 5.46 3.40
N TYR A 89 -8.09 4.65 2.87
CA TYR A 89 -6.76 5.12 2.51
C TYR A 89 -6.80 6.16 1.37
N ALA A 90 -7.73 6.03 0.41
CA ALA A 90 -7.92 7.04 -0.63
C ALA A 90 -8.33 8.40 -0.05
N ALA A 91 -9.26 8.43 0.91
CA ALA A 91 -9.69 9.66 1.56
C ALA A 91 -8.55 10.27 2.42
N TYR A 92 -7.90 9.43 3.24
CA TYR A 92 -6.80 9.86 4.11
C TYR A 92 -5.61 10.40 3.30
N GLY A 93 -5.16 9.64 2.30
CA GLY A 93 -4.02 10.01 1.46
C GLY A 93 -4.27 11.27 0.64
N ALA A 94 -5.49 11.47 0.12
CA ALA A 94 -5.85 12.70 -0.57
C ALA A 94 -5.80 13.91 0.37
N ALA A 95 -6.32 13.77 1.60
CA ALA A 95 -6.26 14.84 2.60
C ALA A 95 -4.81 15.22 2.96
N VAL A 96 -3.96 14.23 3.23
CA VAL A 96 -2.57 14.45 3.67
C VAL A 96 -1.67 14.89 2.51
N PHE A 97 -1.58 14.11 1.44
CA PHE A 97 -0.55 14.28 0.41
C PHE A 97 -0.92 15.24 -0.70
N ASP A 98 -2.22 15.42 -0.97
CA ASP A 98 -2.70 16.34 -2.00
C ASP A 98 -3.32 17.61 -1.38
N GLY A 99 -3.93 17.49 -0.19
CA GLY A 99 -4.57 18.59 0.53
C GLY A 99 -3.72 19.27 1.62
N GLY A 100 -2.61 18.66 2.04
CA GLY A 100 -1.73 19.20 3.07
C GLY A 100 -2.32 19.17 4.49
N ALA A 101 -3.29 18.30 4.76
CA ALA A 101 -3.80 18.09 6.11
C ALA A 101 -2.75 17.41 7.00
N ASP A 102 -2.76 17.73 8.29
CA ASP A 102 -1.90 17.07 9.26
C ASP A 102 -2.34 15.60 9.45
N PRO A 103 -1.42 14.63 9.31
CA PRO A 103 -1.75 13.23 9.52
C PRO A 103 -1.96 12.95 11.01
N SER A 104 -3.04 12.25 11.35
CA SER A 104 -3.36 11.92 12.74
C SER A 104 -4.36 10.76 12.86
N PRO A 105 -4.50 10.14 14.04
CA PRO A 105 -5.56 9.17 14.32
C PRO A 105 -6.97 9.75 14.09
N GLU A 106 -7.21 11.01 14.46
CA GLU A 106 -8.51 11.67 14.29
C GLU A 106 -8.87 11.85 12.81
N LEU A 107 -7.87 12.12 11.95
CA LEU A 107 -8.07 12.13 10.51
C LEU A 107 -8.44 10.72 9.98
N ALA A 108 -7.80 9.68 10.49
CA ALA A 108 -8.12 8.29 10.13
C ALA A 108 -9.57 7.93 10.52
N GLU A 109 -9.99 8.27 11.74
CA GLU A 109 -11.35 8.07 12.24
C GLU A 109 -12.39 8.80 11.37
N ARG A 110 -12.12 10.06 11.03
CA ARG A 110 -12.99 10.83 10.14
C ARG A 110 -13.13 10.18 8.77
N CYS A 111 -12.01 9.78 8.14
CA CYS A 111 -12.04 9.12 6.84
C CYS A 111 -12.77 7.77 6.89
N LEU A 112 -12.65 7.02 7.99
CA LEU A 112 -13.40 5.79 8.21
C LEU A 112 -14.92 6.04 8.33
N ALA A 113 -15.32 7.07 9.08
CA ALA A 113 -16.72 7.45 9.23
C ALA A 113 -17.32 7.93 7.90
N GLU A 114 -16.60 8.76 7.14
CA GLU A 114 -16.99 9.23 5.81
C GLU A 114 -17.12 8.06 4.80
N ALA A 115 -16.33 7.00 4.96
CA ALA A 115 -16.44 5.75 4.20
C ALA A 115 -17.63 4.86 4.62
N GLY A 116 -18.44 5.27 5.60
CA GLY A 116 -19.61 4.52 6.07
C GLY A 116 -19.26 3.26 6.88
N ALA A 117 -18.04 3.20 7.43
CA ALA A 117 -17.51 2.01 8.09
C ALA A 117 -17.27 2.21 9.60
N ALA A 118 -18.18 2.94 10.26
CA ALA A 118 -18.12 3.22 11.69
C ALA A 118 -18.02 1.96 12.57
N THR A 119 -18.44 0.79 12.07
CA THR A 119 -18.28 -0.50 12.78
C THR A 119 -16.82 -0.92 12.96
N TYR A 120 -15.87 -0.32 12.24
CA TYR A 120 -14.42 -0.56 12.40
C TYR A 120 -13.74 0.54 13.24
N ALA A 121 -14.49 1.41 13.93
CA ALA A 121 -13.88 2.49 14.70
C ALA A 121 -12.92 1.96 15.79
N ASP A 122 -13.35 0.92 16.52
CA ASP A 122 -12.54 0.30 17.58
C ASP A 122 -11.26 -0.37 17.03
N VAL A 123 -11.31 -0.86 15.79
CA VAL A 123 -10.17 -1.51 15.10
C VAL A 123 -8.99 -0.55 14.93
N LEU A 124 -9.23 0.75 14.75
CA LEU A 124 -8.14 1.74 14.59
C LEU A 124 -7.22 1.81 15.81
N HIS A 125 -7.73 1.44 16.98
CA HIS A 125 -7.04 1.55 18.26
C HIS A 125 -6.74 0.19 18.92
N ASP A 126 -7.15 -0.91 18.30
CA ASP A 126 -6.95 -2.25 18.83
C ASP A 126 -5.50 -2.72 18.64
N THR A 127 -4.74 -2.73 19.73
CA THR A 127 -3.34 -3.18 19.75
C THR A 127 -3.20 -4.69 19.53
N ALA A 128 -4.27 -5.48 19.63
CA ALA A 128 -4.22 -6.90 19.28
C ALA A 128 -3.89 -7.11 17.78
N LEU A 129 -4.14 -6.10 16.95
CA LEU A 129 -3.83 -6.09 15.52
C LEU A 129 -2.37 -5.74 15.22
N ASP A 130 -1.58 -5.29 16.20
CA ASP A 130 -0.15 -4.97 16.00
C ASP A 130 0.64 -6.22 15.58
N ARG A 131 0.26 -7.40 16.08
CA ARG A 131 0.88 -8.67 15.66
C ARG A 131 0.54 -9.03 14.21
N PRO A 132 -0.74 -9.03 13.77
CA PRO A 132 -1.08 -9.15 12.35
C PRO A 132 -0.35 -8.16 11.45
N VAL A 133 -0.18 -6.90 11.88
CA VAL A 133 0.57 -5.87 11.14
C VAL A 133 2.04 -6.26 10.95
N ALA A 134 2.70 -6.73 12.02
CA ALA A 134 4.08 -7.21 11.95
C ALA A 134 4.21 -8.42 11.01
N LEU A 135 3.30 -9.40 11.11
CA LEU A 135 3.30 -10.58 10.24
C LEU A 135 3.08 -10.21 8.76
N ALA A 136 2.24 -9.23 8.47
CA ALA A 136 2.04 -8.75 7.10
C ALA A 136 3.31 -8.09 6.52
N ARG A 137 4.06 -7.35 7.35
CA ARG A 137 5.36 -6.78 6.98
C ARG A 137 6.39 -7.89 6.68
N GLU A 138 6.49 -8.90 7.54
CA GLU A 138 7.36 -10.07 7.31
C GLU A 138 7.00 -10.76 5.98
N GLN A 139 5.69 -10.97 5.72
CA GLN A 139 5.21 -11.53 4.45
C GLN A 139 5.59 -10.68 3.24
N ALA A 140 5.56 -9.36 3.36
CA ALA A 140 6.00 -8.47 2.28
C ALA A 140 7.51 -8.61 2.00
N GLN A 141 8.32 -8.74 3.06
CA GLN A 141 9.78 -8.87 2.95
C GLN A 141 10.22 -10.17 2.28
N GLU A 142 9.44 -11.25 2.37
CA GLU A 142 9.66 -12.47 1.57
C GLU A 142 9.67 -12.20 0.06
N PHE A 143 8.98 -11.14 -0.41
CA PHE A 143 8.98 -10.73 -1.80
C PHE A 143 10.01 -9.65 -2.14
N SER A 144 10.25 -8.71 -1.22
CA SER A 144 11.01 -7.50 -1.49
C SER A 144 12.44 -7.50 -0.94
N GLY A 145 12.79 -8.45 -0.07
CA GLY A 145 14.00 -8.46 0.74
C GLY A 145 13.85 -7.67 2.05
N GLU A 146 14.72 -7.97 3.01
CA GLU A 146 14.68 -7.42 4.38
C GLU A 146 14.86 -5.89 4.40
N ASP A 147 15.73 -5.34 3.54
CA ASP A 147 16.05 -3.90 3.45
C ASP A 147 14.98 -3.07 2.72
N ALA A 148 13.90 -3.70 2.23
CA ALA A 148 12.88 -3.00 1.49
C ALA A 148 12.02 -2.10 2.39
N GLY A 149 11.57 -0.98 1.81
CA GLY A 149 10.55 -0.13 2.42
C GLY A 149 9.17 -0.34 1.77
N SER A 150 8.23 0.53 2.11
CA SER A 150 6.94 0.63 1.43
C SER A 150 7.05 1.51 0.17
N PRO A 151 6.40 1.16 -0.96
CA PRO A 151 5.46 0.04 -1.12
C PRO A 151 6.08 -1.28 -1.59
N VAL A 152 5.39 -2.39 -1.34
CA VAL A 152 5.65 -3.69 -2.00
C VAL A 152 4.41 -4.11 -2.78
N THR A 153 4.58 -4.42 -4.07
CA THR A 153 3.49 -4.88 -4.95
C THR A 153 3.71 -6.34 -5.31
N VAL A 154 2.72 -7.19 -5.04
CA VAL A 154 2.71 -8.61 -5.39
C VAL A 154 1.64 -8.85 -6.44
N VAL A 155 2.00 -9.51 -7.54
CA VAL A 155 1.06 -9.98 -8.55
C VAL A 155 0.85 -11.48 -8.40
N THR A 156 -0.41 -11.91 -8.43
CA THR A 156 -0.80 -13.32 -8.35
C THR A 156 -1.19 -13.81 -9.73
N THR A 157 -0.69 -14.98 -10.10
CA THR A 157 -1.02 -15.68 -11.36
C THR A 157 -1.32 -17.15 -11.07
N PRO A 158 -1.87 -17.94 -12.02
CA PRO A 158 -2.00 -19.39 -11.87
C PRO A 158 -0.68 -20.13 -11.60
N ARG A 159 0.47 -19.49 -11.85
CA ARG A 159 1.81 -20.06 -11.59
C ARG A 159 2.37 -19.71 -10.22
N GLY A 160 1.63 -18.92 -9.43
CA GLY A 160 2.05 -18.41 -8.13
C GLY A 160 2.20 -16.90 -8.11
N GLU A 161 2.82 -16.44 -7.03
CA GLU A 161 2.97 -15.02 -6.70
C GLU A 161 4.38 -14.52 -6.98
N ARG A 162 4.47 -13.26 -7.41
CA ARG A 162 5.74 -12.57 -7.56
C ARG A 162 5.58 -11.12 -7.13
N GLY A 163 6.48 -10.65 -6.26
CA GLY A 163 6.45 -9.28 -5.78
C GLY A 163 7.76 -8.56 -5.93
N PHE A 164 7.69 -7.24 -5.77
CA PHE A 164 8.82 -6.33 -5.85
C PHE A 164 8.62 -5.16 -4.90
N PHE A 165 9.72 -4.63 -4.38
CA PHE A 165 9.72 -3.27 -3.85
C PHE A 165 9.37 -2.27 -4.97
N GLY A 166 8.31 -1.50 -4.76
CA GLY A 166 7.78 -0.55 -5.73
C GLY A 166 6.58 -1.08 -6.52
N PRO A 167 6.33 -0.54 -7.73
CA PRO A 167 7.14 0.47 -8.39
C PRO A 167 7.08 1.81 -7.67
N VAL A 168 8.24 2.45 -7.48
CA VAL A 168 8.34 3.78 -6.86
C VAL A 168 8.26 4.84 -7.96
N VAL A 169 7.21 5.67 -7.93
CA VAL A 169 6.90 6.64 -9.00
C VAL A 169 6.59 8.03 -8.45
N ALA A 170 6.99 9.06 -9.19
CA ALA A 170 6.60 10.44 -8.96
C ALA A 170 6.78 11.28 -10.25
N PRO A 171 5.76 12.02 -10.72
CA PRO A 171 4.36 11.98 -10.27
C PRO A 171 3.69 10.63 -10.57
N THR A 172 2.45 10.43 -10.12
CA THR A 172 1.66 9.22 -10.47
C THR A 172 1.47 9.14 -11.99
N PRO A 173 1.89 8.04 -12.64
CA PRO A 173 1.66 7.83 -14.07
C PRO A 173 0.17 7.75 -14.40
N THR A 174 -0.24 8.30 -15.55
CA THR A 174 -1.64 8.29 -16.00
C THR A 174 -1.76 7.80 -17.45
N GLY A 175 -2.98 7.49 -17.90
CA GLY A 175 -3.27 7.08 -19.28
C GLY A 175 -2.34 5.96 -19.79
N ALA A 176 -1.76 6.18 -20.97
CA ALA A 176 -0.87 5.21 -21.62
C ALA A 176 0.41 4.92 -20.81
N GLU A 177 0.90 5.85 -20.01
CA GLU A 177 2.10 5.62 -19.18
C GLU A 177 1.79 4.68 -18.01
N ALA A 178 0.61 4.82 -17.41
CA ALA A 178 0.13 3.90 -16.38
C ALA A 178 0.04 2.46 -16.93
N ASP A 179 -0.44 2.30 -18.16
CA ASP A 179 -0.54 0.99 -18.80
C ASP A 179 0.83 0.41 -19.18
N ARG A 180 1.76 1.24 -19.66
CA ARG A 180 3.14 0.79 -19.93
C ARG A 180 3.84 0.33 -18.65
N LEU A 181 3.66 1.05 -17.54
CA LEU A 181 4.24 0.66 -16.25
C LEU A 181 3.64 -0.66 -15.76
N TRP A 182 2.34 -0.87 -15.97
CA TRP A 182 1.68 -2.15 -15.66
C TRP A 182 2.28 -3.29 -16.47
N ASP A 183 2.38 -3.13 -17.78
CA ASP A 183 2.95 -4.15 -18.67
C ASP A 183 4.42 -4.45 -18.31
N ALA A 184 5.18 -3.45 -17.88
CA ALA A 184 6.55 -3.61 -17.40
C ALA A 184 6.61 -4.39 -16.07
N LEU A 185 5.78 -4.06 -15.09
CA LEU A 185 5.71 -4.76 -13.80
C LEU A 185 5.39 -6.23 -14.01
N VAL A 186 4.34 -6.53 -14.77
CA VAL A 186 3.90 -7.91 -14.98
C VAL A 186 4.86 -8.67 -15.91
N GLY A 187 5.46 -7.98 -16.88
CA GLY A 187 6.55 -8.52 -17.69
C GLY A 187 7.74 -8.96 -16.84
N ALA A 188 8.18 -8.11 -15.90
CA ALA A 188 9.22 -8.44 -14.93
C ALA A 188 8.80 -9.62 -14.03
N ALA A 189 7.56 -9.61 -13.52
CA ALA A 189 7.01 -10.69 -12.71
C ALA A 189 7.01 -12.06 -13.40
N SER A 190 6.89 -12.07 -14.73
CA SER A 190 6.86 -13.31 -15.53
C SER A 190 8.23 -13.98 -15.72
N VAL A 191 9.32 -13.31 -15.31
CA VAL A 191 10.70 -13.78 -15.46
C VAL A 191 11.28 -14.12 -14.08
N PRO A 192 11.31 -15.39 -13.67
CA PRO A 192 11.75 -15.78 -12.31
C PRO A 192 13.18 -15.35 -11.95
N GLN A 193 14.04 -15.18 -12.96
CA GLN A 193 15.44 -14.78 -12.83
C GLN A 193 15.63 -13.27 -12.62
N PHE A 194 14.58 -12.46 -12.76
CA PHE A 194 14.68 -11.01 -12.63
C PHE A 194 14.47 -10.58 -11.16
N PHE A 195 15.46 -9.93 -10.56
CA PHE A 195 15.43 -9.55 -9.14
C PHE A 195 15.33 -8.04 -8.92
N GLU A 196 16.09 -7.20 -9.65
CA GLU A 196 16.08 -5.75 -9.41
C GLU A 196 16.32 -4.95 -10.68
N LEU A 197 15.62 -3.81 -10.78
CA LEU A 197 15.97 -2.69 -11.66
C LEU A 197 15.70 -1.38 -10.92
N ARG A 198 16.72 -0.52 -10.80
CA ARG A 198 16.63 0.73 -10.06
C ARG A 198 17.15 1.91 -10.86
N ALA A 199 16.40 3.00 -10.86
CA ALA A 199 16.82 4.30 -11.38
C ALA A 199 17.10 5.29 -10.24
N ARG A 200 17.92 6.31 -10.51
CA ARG A 200 18.10 7.44 -9.59
C ARG A 200 16.78 8.24 -9.53
N ARG A 201 16.30 8.54 -8.32
CA ARG A 201 15.13 9.41 -8.11
C ARG A 201 15.50 10.86 -8.45
N THR A 202 14.74 11.49 -9.33
CA THR A 202 14.96 12.88 -9.79
C THR A 202 13.78 13.81 -9.49
N ALA A 203 12.67 13.27 -8.99
CA ALA A 203 11.47 14.01 -8.60
C ALA A 203 11.15 13.76 -7.12
N LYS A 204 10.34 14.63 -6.53
CA LYS A 204 9.70 14.41 -5.22
C LYS A 204 8.29 13.86 -5.44
N PRO A 205 7.78 13.02 -4.53
CA PRO A 205 6.40 12.57 -4.57
C PRO A 205 5.44 13.73 -4.34
#